data_AF-A0A7G8D8C1-F1
#
_entry.id   AF-A0A7G8D8C1-F1
#
_cell.length_a   1.000
_cell.length_b   1.000
_cell.length_c   1.000
_cell.angle_alpha   90.00
_cell.angle_beta   90.00
_cell.angle_gamma   90.00
#
_symmetry.space_group_name_H-M   'P 1'
#
loop_
_entity.id
_entity.type
_entity.pdbx_description
1 polymer ?
#
loop_
_entity_poly.entity_id
_entity_poly.type
_entity_poly.pdbx_seq_one_letter_code
_entity_poly.pdbx_strand_id
1 'polypeptide(L)'
;MKQPSTLKIFRPLKRDASVAGFTLVETLVAGLVIAAVMTAVGRLSVAGMAASQNQSARNSIEAAINDHIQLLQMQDSYLTQEAITSAAGLDSPMETACISPSTFLKDHLQKPEIAGVVEHPAVELEWNADNPYLLVVTHSFEAPESSIGLEKRITELNPNFSSQCYDLQ
;
A
#
# COMPACT_ATOMS: atom_id res chain seq x y z
N MET A 1 47.31 -31.91 48.63
CA MET A 1 46.95 -32.21 47.22
C MET A 1 47.02 -30.93 46.42
N LYS A 2 47.65 -31.02 45.25
CA LYS A 2 48.12 -29.94 44.39
C LYS A 2 47.08 -29.70 43.30
N GLN A 3 46.67 -28.45 43.07
CA GLN A 3 46.10 -28.04 41.79
C GLN A 3 46.61 -26.63 41.43
N PRO A 4 46.88 -26.38 40.13
CA PRO A 4 47.79 -25.32 39.71
C PRO A 4 47.07 -24.00 39.49
N SER A 5 47.65 -22.93 40.02
CA SER A 5 47.35 -21.56 39.62
C SER A 5 47.82 -21.34 38.18
N THR A 6 46.86 -21.12 37.28
CA THR A 6 47.10 -20.75 35.89
C THR A 6 47.75 -19.37 35.84
N LEU A 7 49.06 -19.36 35.63
CA LEU A 7 49.85 -18.16 35.34
C LEU A 7 49.42 -17.64 33.96
N LYS A 8 48.44 -16.72 33.93
CA LYS A 8 48.18 -15.91 32.73
C LYS A 8 49.38 -14.98 32.55
N ILE A 9 50.29 -15.38 31.67
CA ILE A 9 51.33 -14.52 31.12
C ILE A 9 50.62 -13.38 30.42
N PHE A 10 50.49 -12.23 31.10
CA PHE A 10 50.21 -10.97 30.45
C PHE A 10 51.42 -10.68 29.57
N ARG A 11 51.31 -10.98 28.27
CA ARG A 11 52.23 -10.40 27.29
C ARG A 11 51.98 -8.90 27.30
N PRO A 12 52.96 -8.06 27.66
CA PRO A 12 52.85 -6.65 27.35
C PRO A 12 52.75 -6.56 25.83
N LEU A 13 51.71 -5.90 25.33
CA LEU A 13 51.71 -5.42 23.95
C LEU A 13 53.01 -4.63 23.79
N LYS A 14 53.94 -5.18 23.01
CA LYS A 14 55.16 -4.50 22.62
C LYS A 14 54.69 -3.25 21.86
N ARG A 15 54.67 -2.11 22.56
CA ARG A 15 54.49 -0.80 21.94
C ARG A 15 55.75 -0.60 21.12
N ASP A 16 55.67 -0.88 19.82
CA ASP A 16 56.74 -0.50 18.92
C ASP A 16 56.88 1.03 19.00
N ALA A 17 58.04 1.44 19.50
CA ALA A 17 58.44 2.83 19.58
C ALA A 17 58.90 3.30 18.19
N SER A 18 57.96 3.39 17.25
CA SER A 18 58.07 4.29 16.10
C SER A 18 56.88 5.23 16.17
N VAL A 19 56.90 6.15 17.14
CA VAL A 19 55.97 7.28 17.15
C VAL A 19 56.50 8.29 16.11
N ALA A 20 56.36 7.93 14.83
CA ALA A 20 56.34 8.94 13.78
C ALA A 20 55.02 9.69 13.97
N GLY A 21 55.10 10.92 14.48
CA GLY A 21 53.92 11.78 14.58
C GLY A 21 53.32 11.99 13.19
N PHE A 22 52.00 12.08 13.11
CA PHE A 22 51.32 12.41 11.86
C PHE A 22 51.83 13.75 11.32
N THR A 23 52.15 13.78 10.02
CA THR A 23 52.50 15.04 9.37
C THR A 23 51.27 15.92 9.25
N LEU A 24 51.45 17.24 9.23
CA LEU A 24 50.35 18.21 9.08
C LEU A 24 49.53 17.96 7.81
N VAL A 25 50.17 17.48 6.74
CA VAL A 25 49.51 17.15 5.48
C VAL A 25 48.59 15.93 5.64
N GLU A 26 49.03 14.90 6.35
CA GLU A 26 48.25 13.67 6.54
C GLU A 26 46.96 13.90 7.34
N THR A 27 47.05 14.69 8.42
CA THR A 27 45.86 15.04 9.21
C THR A 27 44.89 15.94 8.43
N LEU A 28 45.40 16.83 7.57
CA LEU A 28 44.59 17.67 6.70
C LEU A 28 43.86 16.84 5.63
N VAL A 29 44.56 15.91 4.98
CA VAL A 29 43.95 14.99 4.02
C VAL A 29 42.90 14.09 4.69
N ALA A 30 43.22 13.52 5.85
CA ALA A 30 42.27 12.70 6.61
C ALA A 30 41.02 13.50 7.01
N GLY A 31 41.17 14.75 7.47
CA GLY A 31 40.05 15.64 7.79
C GLY A 31 39.17 15.93 6.57
N LEU A 32 39.76 16.16 5.41
CA LEU A 32 39.02 16.40 4.17
C LEU A 32 38.24 15.16 3.70
N VAL A 33 38.85 13.98 3.80
CA VAL A 33 38.18 12.71 3.45
C VAL A 33 37.00 12.45 4.40
N ILE A 34 37.18 12.62 5.70
CA ILE A 34 36.10 12.43 6.69
C ILE A 34 34.97 13.44 6.45
N ALA A 35 35.29 14.70 6.18
CA ALA A 35 34.30 15.73 5.88
C ALA A 35 33.49 15.38 4.61
N ALA A 36 34.15 14.89 3.56
CA ALA A 36 33.49 14.45 2.34
C ALA A 36 32.57 13.24 2.57
N VAL A 37 33.04 12.23 3.31
CA VAL A 37 32.24 11.03 3.65
C VAL A 37 31.02 11.41 4.49
N MET A 38 31.19 12.22 5.53
CA MET A 38 30.07 12.65 6.38
C MET A 38 29.03 13.46 5.59
N THR A 39 29.49 14.31 4.65
CA THR A 39 28.60 15.06 3.77
C THR A 39 27.80 14.12 2.85
N ALA A 40 28.45 13.12 2.27
CA ALA A 40 27.79 12.13 1.41
C ALA A 40 26.77 11.29 2.19
N VAL A 41 27.15 10.79 3.37
CA VAL A 41 26.24 10.01 4.25
C VAL A 41 25.05 10.86 4.67
N GLY A 42 25.26 12.12 5.05
CA GLY A 42 24.16 13.03 5.40
C GLY A 42 23.14 13.18 4.27
N ARG A 43 23.60 13.35 3.03
CA ARG A 43 22.72 13.41 1.85
C ARG A 43 21.98 12.10 1.60
N LEU A 44 22.66 10.96 1.72
CA LEU A 44 22.05 9.63 1.58
C LEU A 44 20.98 9.37 2.64
N SER A 45 21.22 9.77 3.91
CA SER A 45 20.25 9.62 4.99
C SER A 45 18.99 10.44 4.73
N VAL A 46 19.12 11.69 4.30
CA VAL A 46 17.96 12.55 3.96
C VAL A 46 17.18 11.97 2.77
N ALA A 47 17.87 11.51 1.73
CA ALA A 47 17.22 10.87 0.58
C ALA A 47 16.48 9.59 0.98
N GLY A 48 17.08 8.77 1.86
CA GLY A 48 16.44 7.56 2.39
C GLY A 48 15.20 7.86 3.23
N MET A 49 15.21 8.93 4.03
CA MET A 49 14.03 9.36 4.79
C MET A 49 12.90 9.83 3.87
N ALA A 50 13.21 10.64 2.85
CA ALA A 50 12.22 11.09 1.88
C ALA A 50 11.59 9.90 1.12
N ALA A 51 12.42 8.95 0.67
CA ALA A 51 11.93 7.73 0.03
C ALA A 51 11.04 6.89 0.96
N SER A 52 11.43 6.75 2.23
CA SER A 52 10.65 6.03 3.24
C SER A 52 9.28 6.68 3.50
N GLN A 53 9.23 8.02 3.58
CA GLN A 53 7.97 8.75 3.73
C GLN A 53 7.05 8.54 2.54
N ASN A 54 7.56 8.65 1.32
CA ASN A 54 6.77 8.41 0.10
C ASN A 54 6.24 6.97 0.06
N GLN A 55 7.09 5.99 0.39
CA GLN A 55 6.66 4.60 0.45
C GLN A 55 5.58 4.38 1.51
N SER A 56 5.70 5.02 2.67
CA SER A 56 4.68 4.94 3.73
C SER A 56 3.36 5.57 3.29
N ALA A 57 3.40 6.73 2.64
CA ALA A 57 2.21 7.40 2.10
C ALA A 57 1.53 6.55 1.02
N ARG A 58 2.32 5.99 0.10
CA ARG A 58 1.83 5.06 -0.93
C ARG A 58 1.15 3.86 -0.29
N ASN A 59 1.80 3.22 0.68
CA ASN A 59 1.24 2.06 1.35
C ASN A 59 -0.09 2.38 2.03
N SER A 60 -0.23 3.58 2.62
CA SER A 60 -1.49 4.01 3.22
C SER A 60 -2.61 4.18 2.19
N ILE A 61 -2.31 4.79 1.04
CA ILE A 61 -3.27 4.96 -0.06
C ILE A 61 -3.67 3.60 -0.65
N GLU A 62 -2.68 2.77 -0.96
CA GLU A 62 -2.88 1.43 -1.54
C GLU A 62 -3.68 0.53 -0.60
N ALA A 63 -3.42 0.60 0.71
CA ALA A 63 -4.19 -0.15 1.71
C ALA A 63 -5.67 0.29 1.70
N ALA A 64 -5.94 1.61 1.74
CA ALA A 64 -7.31 2.12 1.71
C ALA A 64 -8.06 1.73 0.42
N ILE A 65 -7.39 1.78 -0.73
CA ILE A 65 -7.97 1.34 -2.01
C ILE A 65 -8.25 -0.15 -1.98
N ASN A 66 -7.27 -0.96 -1.55
CA ASN A 66 -7.39 -2.42 -1.50
C ASN A 66 -8.50 -2.87 -0.55
N ASP A 67 -8.62 -2.24 0.62
CA ASP A 67 -9.68 -2.52 1.59
C ASP A 67 -11.06 -2.22 0.99
N HIS A 68 -11.20 -1.09 0.27
CA HIS A 68 -12.44 -0.77 -0.44
C HIS A 68 -12.74 -1.77 -1.56
N ILE A 69 -11.73 -2.19 -2.35
CA ILE A 69 -11.92 -3.21 -3.41
C ILE A 69 -12.42 -4.52 -2.82
N GLN A 70 -11.81 -4.99 -1.72
CA GLN A 70 -12.25 -6.20 -1.04
C GLN A 70 -13.69 -6.08 -0.54
N LEU A 71 -14.05 -4.93 0.01
CA LEU A 71 -15.42 -4.67 0.45
C LEU A 71 -16.40 -4.72 -0.73
N LEU A 72 -16.08 -4.11 -1.87
CA LEU A 72 -16.92 -4.17 -3.07
C LEU A 72 -17.13 -5.61 -3.56
N GLN A 73 -16.06 -6.39 -3.64
CA GLN A 73 -16.11 -7.79 -4.08
C GLN A 73 -16.89 -8.66 -3.08
N MET A 74 -16.71 -8.41 -1.79
CA MET A 74 -17.45 -9.11 -0.74
C MET A 74 -18.94 -8.82 -0.84
N GLN A 75 -19.34 -7.55 -1.00
CA GLN A 75 -20.75 -7.17 -1.13
C GLN A 75 -21.38 -7.71 -2.41
N ASP A 76 -20.67 -7.70 -3.54
CA ASP A 76 -21.13 -8.35 -4.76
C ASP A 76 -21.34 -9.87 -4.57
N SER A 77 -20.43 -10.54 -3.86
CA SER A 77 -20.60 -11.96 -3.52
C SER A 77 -21.82 -12.22 -2.64
N TYR A 78 -22.20 -11.29 -1.76
CA TYR A 78 -23.39 -11.42 -0.91
C TYR A 78 -24.70 -11.08 -1.63
N LEU A 79 -24.64 -10.35 -2.74
CA LEU A 79 -25.80 -10.00 -3.53
C LEU A 79 -26.27 -11.19 -4.38
N THR A 80 -26.91 -12.15 -3.72
CA THR A 80 -27.52 -13.33 -4.35
C THR A 80 -28.98 -13.07 -4.72
N GLN A 81 -29.58 -13.94 -5.55
CA GLN A 81 -31.00 -13.85 -5.91
C GLN A 81 -31.93 -13.86 -4.68
N GLU A 82 -31.59 -14.64 -3.66
CA GLU A 82 -32.33 -14.69 -2.40
C GLU A 82 -32.23 -13.37 -1.63
N ALA A 83 -31.06 -12.74 -1.63
CA ALA A 83 -30.87 -11.42 -1.00
C ALA A 83 -31.66 -10.31 -1.71
N ILE A 84 -31.81 -10.42 -3.04
CA ILE A 84 -32.58 -9.45 -3.85
C ILE A 84 -34.09 -9.61 -3.63
N THR A 85 -34.59 -10.84 -3.67
CA THR A 85 -36.04 -11.14 -3.64
C THR A 85 -36.62 -11.29 -2.24
N SER A 86 -35.80 -11.42 -1.20
CA SER A 86 -36.28 -11.54 0.18
C SER A 86 -36.84 -10.22 0.71
N ALA A 87 -37.96 -10.31 1.46
CA ALA A 87 -38.58 -9.18 2.15
C ALA A 87 -37.71 -8.58 3.28
N ALA A 88 -36.67 -9.30 3.72
CA ALA A 88 -35.67 -8.81 4.68
C ALA A 88 -34.45 -8.16 3.99
N GLY A 89 -34.36 -8.26 2.65
CA GLY A 89 -33.29 -7.72 1.82
C GLY A 89 -33.78 -6.51 1.00
N LEU A 90 -33.69 -6.60 -0.33
CA LEU A 90 -34.04 -5.49 -1.23
C LEU A 90 -35.51 -5.50 -1.69
N ASP A 91 -36.27 -6.57 -1.41
CA ASP A 91 -37.69 -6.76 -1.79
C ASP A 91 -37.98 -6.33 -3.26
N SER A 92 -37.03 -6.62 -4.14
CA SER A 92 -37.08 -6.18 -5.54
C SER A 92 -37.30 -7.38 -6.46
N PRO A 93 -38.16 -7.26 -7.49
CA PRO A 93 -38.34 -8.32 -8.48
C PRO A 93 -37.03 -8.54 -9.25
N MET A 94 -36.65 -9.81 -9.38
CA MET A 94 -35.38 -10.21 -10.00
C MET A 94 -35.29 -9.73 -11.45
N GLU A 95 -36.42 -9.64 -12.14
CA GLU A 95 -36.54 -9.15 -13.51
C GLU A 95 -36.01 -7.73 -13.65
N THR A 96 -36.21 -6.87 -12.63
CA THR A 96 -35.72 -5.48 -12.66
C THR A 96 -34.21 -5.41 -12.49
N ALA A 97 -33.65 -6.25 -11.60
CA ALA A 97 -32.20 -6.35 -11.44
C ALA A 97 -31.52 -6.90 -12.71
N CYS A 98 -32.21 -7.75 -13.46
CA CYS A 98 -31.68 -8.38 -14.67
C CYS A 98 -31.73 -7.53 -15.95
N ILE A 99 -32.49 -6.44 -15.98
CA ILE A 99 -32.51 -5.51 -17.13
C ILE A 99 -31.15 -4.82 -17.29
N SER A 100 -30.56 -4.39 -16.17
CA SER A 100 -29.25 -3.74 -16.15
C SER A 100 -28.51 -4.09 -14.85
N PRO A 101 -27.88 -5.28 -14.80
CA PRO A 101 -27.22 -5.78 -13.59
C PRO A 101 -26.15 -4.83 -13.02
N SER A 102 -25.36 -4.19 -13.88
CA SER A 102 -24.27 -3.30 -13.45
C SER A 102 -24.76 -2.01 -12.79
N THR A 103 -25.86 -1.42 -13.26
CA THR A 103 -26.44 -0.23 -12.65
C THR A 103 -27.13 -0.58 -11.34
N PHE A 104 -27.81 -1.73 -11.27
CA PHE A 104 -28.38 -2.24 -10.02
C PHE A 104 -27.30 -2.49 -8.97
N LEU A 105 -26.20 -3.14 -9.35
CA LEU A 105 -25.05 -3.35 -8.47
C LEU A 105 -24.44 -2.01 -8.03
N LYS A 106 -24.27 -1.05 -8.94
CA LYS A 106 -23.78 0.30 -8.62
C LYS A 106 -24.65 0.98 -7.57
N ASP A 107 -25.96 1.01 -7.76
CA ASP A 107 -26.90 1.67 -6.84
C ASP A 107 -26.93 0.98 -5.46
N HIS A 108 -26.69 -0.33 -5.42
CA HIS A 108 -26.55 -1.08 -4.17
C HIS A 108 -25.25 -0.72 -3.44
N LEU A 109 -24.11 -0.76 -4.15
CA LEU A 109 -22.79 -0.52 -3.57
C LEU A 109 -22.55 0.96 -3.21
N GLN A 110 -23.19 1.91 -3.90
CA GLN A 110 -23.05 3.33 -3.56
C GLN A 110 -23.65 3.71 -2.21
N LYS A 111 -24.44 2.82 -1.59
CA LYS A 111 -24.98 3.06 -0.25
C LYS A 111 -23.82 2.98 0.76
N PRO A 112 -23.59 4.03 1.58
CA PRO A 112 -22.48 4.08 2.52
C PRO A 112 -22.57 2.99 3.60
N GLU A 113 -23.76 2.46 3.87
CA GLU A 113 -23.99 1.35 4.80
C GLU A 113 -23.50 -0.01 4.26
N ILE A 114 -23.28 -0.12 2.94
CA ILE A 114 -22.98 -1.38 2.25
C ILE A 114 -21.50 -1.45 1.88
N ALA A 115 -21.04 -0.54 1.00
CA ALA A 115 -19.65 -0.53 0.54
C ALA A 115 -18.77 0.50 1.27
N GLY A 116 -19.28 1.16 2.30
CA GLY A 116 -18.54 2.17 3.04
C GLY A 116 -18.14 3.37 2.19
N VAL A 117 -17.11 4.08 2.64
CA VAL A 117 -16.43 5.13 1.88
C VAL A 117 -14.95 4.80 1.88
N VAL A 118 -14.23 5.12 0.81
CA VAL A 118 -12.77 5.05 0.83
C VAL A 118 -12.27 6.02 1.90
N GLU A 119 -11.72 5.49 3.00
CA GLU A 119 -11.22 6.29 4.12
C GLU A 119 -9.86 6.93 3.79
N HIS A 120 -9.77 7.67 2.68
CA HIS A 120 -8.57 8.40 2.32
C HIS A 120 -8.88 9.67 1.50
N PRO A 121 -8.53 10.87 1.98
CA PRO A 121 -8.94 12.14 1.35
C PRO A 121 -8.27 12.41 -0.01
N ALA A 122 -7.16 11.71 -0.30
CA ALA A 122 -6.43 11.85 -1.57
C ALA A 122 -6.92 10.89 -2.68
N VAL A 123 -7.97 10.08 -2.43
CA VAL A 123 -8.50 9.13 -3.40
C VAL A 123 -9.85 9.62 -3.91
N GLU A 124 -9.95 9.82 -5.21
CA GLU A 124 -11.19 10.12 -5.92
C GLU A 124 -11.78 8.84 -6.52
N LEU A 125 -13.10 8.71 -6.48
CA LEU A 125 -13.82 7.50 -6.91
C LEU A 125 -14.77 7.82 -8.06
N GLU A 126 -14.68 7.07 -9.14
CA GLU A 126 -15.55 7.17 -10.31
C GLU A 126 -16.23 5.82 -10.59
N TRP A 127 -17.53 5.84 -10.84
CA TRP A 127 -18.35 4.65 -11.10
C TRP A 127 -18.91 4.67 -12.52
N ASN A 128 -18.42 3.78 -13.37
CA ASN A 128 -18.91 3.59 -14.73
C ASN A 128 -19.73 2.29 -14.83
N ALA A 129 -21.00 2.42 -15.22
CA ALA A 129 -21.92 1.30 -15.45
C ALA A 129 -22.50 1.33 -16.88
N ASP A 130 -21.75 1.88 -17.84
CA ASP A 130 -22.20 2.02 -19.23
C ASP A 130 -22.41 0.66 -19.89
N ASN A 131 -21.66 -0.36 -19.45
CA ASN A 131 -21.88 -1.76 -19.83
C ASN A 131 -22.87 -2.41 -18.86
N PRO A 132 -24.00 -2.99 -19.31
CA PRO A 132 -25.01 -3.61 -18.45
C PRO A 132 -24.49 -4.80 -17.63
N TYR A 133 -23.40 -5.45 -18.04
CA TYR A 133 -22.85 -6.65 -17.38
C TYR A 133 -21.51 -6.41 -16.69
N LEU A 134 -20.97 -5.19 -16.75
CA LEU A 134 -19.67 -4.87 -16.19
C LEU A 134 -19.73 -3.52 -15.51
N LEU A 135 -19.56 -3.53 -14.19
CA LEU A 135 -19.39 -2.33 -13.38
C LEU A 135 -17.89 -2.03 -13.25
N VAL A 136 -17.47 -0.84 -13.65
CA VAL A 136 -16.09 -0.40 -13.55
C VAL A 136 -15.97 0.68 -12.49
N VAL A 137 -15.14 0.43 -11.47
CA VAL A 137 -14.84 1.36 -10.39
C VAL A 137 -13.40 1.83 -10.55
N THR A 138 -13.22 3.14 -10.69
CA THR A 138 -11.90 3.75 -10.86
C THR A 138 -11.54 4.58 -9.63
N HIS A 139 -10.47 4.19 -8.95
CA HIS A 139 -9.85 4.95 -7.87
C HIS A 139 -8.69 5.75 -8.46
N SER A 140 -8.76 7.08 -8.39
CA SER A 140 -7.71 7.98 -8.86
C SER A 140 -7.03 8.64 -7.67
N PHE A 141 -5.69 8.73 -7.68
CA PHE A 141 -4.93 9.38 -6.61
C PHE A 141 -3.64 9.98 -7.15
N GLU A 142 -3.12 10.99 -6.45
CA GLU A 142 -1.80 11.56 -6.78
C GLU A 142 -0.71 10.75 -6.08
N ALA A 143 0.27 10.30 -6.87
CA ALA A 143 1.40 9.55 -6.38
C ALA A 143 2.24 10.43 -5.43
N PRO A 144 2.67 9.92 -4.27
CA PRO A 144 3.49 10.68 -3.33
C PRO A 144 4.89 10.99 -3.88
N GLU A 145 5.32 10.31 -4.94
CA GLU A 145 6.55 10.58 -5.65
C GLU A 145 6.37 11.71 -6.67
N SER A 146 7.26 12.71 -6.60
CA SER A 146 7.23 13.92 -7.44
C SER A 146 7.37 13.69 -8.95
N SER A 147 7.67 12.47 -9.39
CA SER A 147 7.89 12.13 -10.80
C SER A 147 6.76 11.34 -11.46
N ILE A 148 5.74 10.89 -10.72
CA ILE A 148 4.73 9.96 -11.23
C ILE A 148 3.39 10.66 -11.53
N GLY A 149 3.01 11.68 -10.75
CA GLY A 149 1.78 12.45 -10.99
C GLY A 149 0.53 11.63 -10.63
N LEU A 150 -0.47 11.61 -11.52
CA LEU A 150 -1.76 10.95 -11.25
C LEU A 150 -1.74 9.47 -11.61
N GLU A 151 -2.13 8.63 -10.66
CA GLU A 151 -2.31 7.19 -10.82
C GLU A 151 -3.77 6.78 -10.73
N LYS A 152 -4.10 5.63 -11.33
CA LYS A 152 -5.42 5.03 -11.27
C LYS A 152 -5.32 3.56 -10.87
N ARG A 153 -6.33 3.07 -10.16
CA ARG A 153 -6.62 1.65 -9.95
C ARG A 153 -8.02 1.40 -10.46
N ILE A 154 -8.15 0.41 -11.34
CA ILE A 154 -9.42 0.09 -12.01
C ILE A 154 -9.83 -1.29 -11.53
N THR A 155 -11.03 -1.36 -10.98
CA THR A 155 -11.66 -2.61 -10.55
C THR A 155 -12.87 -2.88 -11.41
N GLU A 156 -12.88 -4.05 -12.03
CA GLU A 156 -13.99 -4.51 -12.85
C GLU A 156 -14.78 -5.55 -12.05
N LEU A 157 -16.07 -5.29 -11.87
CA LEU A 157 -17.01 -6.13 -11.15
C LEU A 157 -18.06 -6.65 -12.13
N ASN A 158 -18.20 -7.97 -12.20
CA ASN A 158 -19.30 -8.61 -12.91
C ASN A 158 -20.35 -9.03 -11.87
N PRO A 159 -21.57 -8.45 -11.89
CA PRO A 159 -22.58 -8.73 -10.89
C PRO A 159 -22.82 -10.23 -10.71
N ASN A 160 -22.57 -10.76 -9.52
CA ASN A 160 -22.61 -12.21 -9.27
C ASN A 160 -23.99 -12.83 -9.60
N PHE A 161 -25.06 -12.13 -9.23
CA PHE A 161 -26.44 -12.56 -9.50
C PHE A 161 -26.82 -12.59 -10.99
N SER A 162 -26.02 -11.97 -11.88
CA SER A 162 -26.31 -11.93 -13.32
C SER A 162 -26.39 -13.32 -13.96
N SER A 163 -25.72 -14.31 -13.36
CA SER A 163 -25.82 -15.73 -13.76
C SER A 163 -27.24 -16.29 -13.64
N GLN A 164 -28.05 -15.78 -12.71
CA GLN A 164 -29.43 -16.20 -12.49
C GLN A 164 -30.43 -15.49 -13.42
N CYS A 165 -29.97 -14.44 -14.13
CA CYS A 165 -30.82 -13.71 -15.08
C CYS A 165 -31.11 -14.50 -16.35
N TYR A 166 -30.35 -15.55 -16.64
CA TYR A 166 -30.61 -16.44 -17.78
C TYR A 166 -31.78 -17.39 -17.54
N ASP A 167 -32.11 -17.70 -16.28
CA ASP A 167 -33.22 -18.60 -15.93
C ASP A 167 -34.61 -17.90 -16.00
N LEU A 168 -34.62 -16.59 -16.23
CA LEU A 168 -35.82 -15.76 -16.32
C LEU A 168 -36.21 -15.39 -17.77
N GLN A 169 -35.44 -15.83 -18.77
CA GLN A 169 -35.74 -15.67 -20.19
C GLN A 169 -36.49 -16.88 -20.76
#